data_AF-A0A817TLM4-F1
#
_entry.id   AF-A0A817TLM4-F1
#
_cell.length_a   1.000
_cell.length_b   1.000
_cell.length_c   1.000
_cell.angle_alpha   90.00
_cell.angle_beta   90.00
_cell.angle_gamma   90.00
#
_symmetry.space_group_name_H-M   'P 1'
#
loop_
_entity.id
_entity.type
_entity.pdbx_description
1 polymer ?
#
loop_
_entity_poly.entity_id
_entity_poly.type
_entity_poly.pdbx_seq_one_letter_code
_entity_poly.pdbx_strand_id
1 'polypeptide(L)'
;MDAFLSLPTTHCHAPHPDRVPAIQLKNEIKTRAVMTDESSSSIINSALRTYPLSAAGELPRSDGLSLMIRRQRTTETIDVNGRLPGKLRKTCRDEDFILHEDKKLIIFTTKTNLSILKQNKHWFADGTFKVNYQSHVFFSNFLSCSCVPTIITNSSRYMR
;
A
#
# COMPACT_ATOMS: atom_id res chain seq x y z
N MET A 1 8.29 10.53 -27.39
CA MET A 1 8.49 10.92 -25.97
C MET A 1 9.15 9.73 -25.30
N ASP A 2 10.47 9.83 -25.12
CA ASP A 2 11.26 8.74 -24.55
C ASP A 2 11.03 8.72 -23.04
N ALA A 3 10.58 7.58 -22.52
CA ALA A 3 10.39 7.39 -21.10
C ALA A 3 11.77 7.31 -20.45
N PHE A 4 12.16 8.35 -19.72
CA PHE A 4 13.32 8.32 -18.83
C PHE A 4 13.03 7.35 -17.68
N LEU A 5 13.34 6.07 -17.88
CA LEU A 5 13.48 5.12 -16.79
C LEU A 5 14.77 5.48 -16.08
N SER A 6 14.68 6.17 -14.94
CA SER A 6 15.85 6.40 -14.09
C SER A 6 16.48 5.05 -13.74
N LEU A 7 17.79 4.91 -13.99
CA LEU A 7 18.53 3.73 -13.57
C LEU A 7 18.33 3.50 -12.07
N PRO A 8 18.20 2.24 -11.61
CA PRO A 8 18.06 1.93 -10.19
C PRO A 8 19.19 2.62 -9.40
N THR A 9 18.83 3.37 -8.38
CA THR A 9 19.79 4.05 -7.50
C THR A 9 20.71 3.02 -6.86
N THR A 10 22.02 3.26 -6.89
CA THR A 10 23.00 2.43 -6.18
C THR A 10 22.64 2.38 -4.68
N HIS A 11 22.52 1.18 -4.12
CA HIS A 11 22.19 1.01 -2.71
C HIS A 11 23.33 1.56 -1.84
N CYS A 12 23.02 2.50 -0.94
CA CYS A 12 23.99 3.08 0.00
C CYS A 12 24.19 2.23 1.28
N HIS A 13 23.71 0.98 1.29
CA HIS A 13 23.79 0.09 2.44
C HIS A 13 24.00 -1.36 2.01
N ALA A 14 24.55 -2.17 2.90
CA ALA A 14 24.66 -3.61 2.70
C ALA A 14 23.27 -4.28 2.69
N PRO A 15 23.11 -5.46 2.04
CA PRO A 15 21.88 -6.23 2.11
C PRO A 15 21.55 -6.66 3.54
N HIS A 16 20.26 -6.69 3.88
CA HIS A 16 19.75 -7.23 5.15
C HIS A 16 19.12 -8.61 4.91
N PRO A 17 19.90 -9.70 4.95
CA PRO A 17 19.41 -11.03 4.57
C PRO A 17 18.28 -11.52 5.47
N ASP A 18 18.32 -11.20 6.77
CA ASP A 18 17.31 -11.63 7.75
C ASP A 18 15.92 -11.01 7.54
N ARG A 19 15.83 -9.90 6.80
CA ARG A 19 14.54 -9.29 6.42
C ARG A 19 13.76 -10.12 5.41
N VAL A 20 14.46 -10.85 4.55
CA VAL A 20 13.84 -11.65 3.49
C VAL A 20 12.89 -12.72 4.06
N PRO A 21 13.33 -13.61 4.98
CA PRO A 21 12.43 -14.60 5.56
C PRO A 21 11.30 -13.95 6.37
N ALA A 22 11.55 -12.82 7.04
CA ALA A 22 10.50 -12.08 7.76
C ALA A 22 9.40 -11.56 6.82
N ILE A 23 9.76 -11.07 5.64
CA ILE A 23 8.80 -10.62 4.61
C ILE A 23 8.02 -11.82 4.07
N GLN A 24 8.70 -12.93 3.75
CA GLN A 24 8.07 -14.15 3.25
C GLN A 24 7.04 -14.70 4.24
N LEU A 25 7.42 -14.83 5.52
CA LEU A 25 6.52 -15.29 6.58
C LEU A 25 5.29 -14.38 6.71
N LYS A 26 5.48 -13.05 6.70
CA LYS A 26 4.36 -12.09 6.78
C LYS A 26 3.40 -12.27 5.61
N ASN A 27 3.92 -12.48 4.40
CA ASN A 27 3.10 -12.70 3.22
C ASN A 27 2.35 -14.03 3.30
N GLU A 28 3.00 -15.09 3.76
CA GLU A 28 2.35 -16.39 3.98
C GLU A 28 1.20 -16.29 4.99
N ILE A 29 1.44 -15.65 6.15
CA ILE A 29 0.41 -15.41 7.17
C ILE A 29 -0.76 -14.61 6.59
N LYS A 30 -0.49 -13.56 5.78
CA LYS A 30 -1.54 -12.77 5.12
C LYS A 30 -2.35 -13.63 4.15
N THR A 31 -1.70 -14.43 3.33
CA THR A 31 -2.39 -15.32 2.37
C THR A 31 -3.26 -16.32 3.11
N ARG A 32 -2.73 -17.00 4.14
CA ARG A 32 -3.52 -17.94 4.95
C ARG A 32 -4.68 -17.27 5.67
N ALA A 33 -4.48 -16.07 6.21
CA ALA A 33 -5.54 -15.32 6.88
C ALA A 33 -6.75 -15.01 5.98
N VAL A 34 -6.54 -14.84 4.66
CA VAL A 34 -7.62 -14.64 3.67
C VAL A 34 -8.25 -15.96 3.26
N MET A 35 -7.43 -17.00 3.05
CA MET A 35 -7.87 -18.24 2.43
C MET A 35 -8.46 -19.25 3.41
N THR A 36 -8.20 -19.11 4.73
CA THR A 36 -8.60 -20.09 5.75
C THR A 36 -9.21 -19.46 7.01
N ASP A 37 -10.10 -20.21 7.66
CA ASP A 37 -10.77 -19.85 8.91
C ASP A 37 -10.02 -20.29 10.18
N GLU A 38 -8.74 -20.68 10.05
CA GLU A 38 -7.92 -21.11 11.18
C GLU A 38 -7.83 -20.04 12.28
N SER A 39 -7.61 -20.44 13.54
CA SER A 39 -7.36 -19.45 14.59
C SER A 39 -6.04 -18.71 14.36
N SER A 40 -5.95 -17.44 14.77
CA SER A 40 -4.72 -16.66 14.62
C SER A 40 -3.51 -17.36 15.25
N SER A 41 -3.70 -17.98 16.42
CA SER A 41 -2.66 -18.74 17.11
C SER A 41 -2.22 -19.97 16.31
N SER A 42 -3.15 -20.69 15.67
CA SER A 42 -2.82 -21.82 14.79
C SER A 42 -1.96 -21.36 13.61
N ILE A 43 -2.38 -20.30 12.93
CA ILE A 43 -1.67 -19.75 11.77
C ILE A 43 -0.25 -19.36 12.17
N ILE A 44 -0.10 -18.58 13.25
CA ILE A 44 1.19 -18.09 13.75
C ILE A 44 2.09 -19.24 14.18
N ASN A 45 1.59 -20.17 15.01
CA ASN A 45 2.40 -21.28 15.51
C ASN A 45 2.85 -22.20 14.38
N SER A 46 1.98 -22.44 13.39
CA SER A 46 2.36 -23.20 12.20
C SER A 46 3.41 -22.47 11.38
N ALA A 47 3.28 -21.15 11.19
CA ALA A 47 4.25 -20.34 10.43
C ALA A 47 5.64 -20.33 11.10
N LEU A 48 5.67 -20.19 12.43
CA LEU A 48 6.91 -20.04 13.18
C LEU A 48 7.73 -21.35 13.26
N ARG A 49 7.11 -22.52 13.05
CA ARG A 49 7.82 -23.82 13.09
C ARG A 49 8.97 -23.91 12.10
N THR A 50 8.83 -23.30 10.92
CA THR A 50 9.82 -23.34 9.84
C THR A 50 10.66 -22.07 9.77
N TYR A 51 10.48 -21.13 10.72
CA TYR A 51 11.13 -19.83 10.68
C TYR A 51 12.55 -19.87 11.28
N PRO A 52 13.57 -19.31 10.61
CA PRO A 52 14.94 -19.38 11.08
C PRO A 52 15.17 -18.51 12.32
N LEU A 53 15.83 -19.08 13.34
CA LEU A 53 16.14 -18.37 14.59
C LEU A 53 17.04 -17.14 14.37
N SER A 54 17.93 -17.19 13.38
CA SER A 54 18.81 -16.05 13.03
C SER A 54 18.03 -14.80 12.63
N ALA A 55 16.83 -14.95 12.07
CA ALA A 55 15.99 -13.84 11.62
C ALA A 55 14.90 -13.45 12.64
N ALA A 56 14.85 -14.10 13.82
CA ALA A 56 13.81 -13.86 14.82
C ALA A 56 13.67 -12.39 15.23
N GLY A 57 14.76 -11.63 15.22
CA GLY A 57 14.78 -10.19 15.53
C GLY A 57 14.02 -9.30 14.54
N GLU A 58 13.75 -9.77 13.31
CA GLU A 58 13.04 -9.01 12.27
C GLU A 58 11.51 -9.20 12.34
N LEU A 59 11.02 -10.09 13.21
CA LEU A 59 9.61 -10.33 13.39
C LEU A 59 8.95 -9.35 14.36
N PRO A 60 7.72 -8.87 14.04
CA PRO A 60 6.86 -8.25 15.03
C PRO A 60 6.52 -9.23 16.14
N ARG A 61 6.17 -8.70 17.31
CA ARG A 61 5.61 -9.51 18.41
C ARG A 61 4.35 -10.27 17.96
N SER A 62 4.06 -11.37 18.63
CA SER A 62 2.88 -12.24 18.38
C SER A 62 1.55 -11.47 18.30
N ASP A 63 1.37 -10.47 19.16
CA ASP A 63 0.18 -9.61 19.14
C ASP A 63 0.07 -8.79 17.85
N GLY A 64 1.20 -8.29 17.35
CA GLY A 64 1.28 -7.59 16.06
C GLY A 64 0.92 -8.50 14.88
N LEU A 65 1.38 -9.75 14.90
CA LEU A 65 1.00 -10.76 13.91
C LEU A 65 -0.49 -11.11 13.99
N SER A 66 -1.04 -11.20 15.21
CA SER A 66 -2.47 -11.47 15.41
C SER A 66 -3.34 -10.31 14.91
N LEU A 67 -2.95 -9.07 15.17
CA LEU A 67 -3.61 -7.88 14.64
C LEU A 67 -3.54 -7.83 13.11
N MET A 68 -2.41 -8.23 12.52
CA MET A 68 -2.28 -8.34 11.07
C MET A 68 -3.27 -9.35 10.48
N ILE A 69 -3.42 -10.53 11.08
CA ILE A 69 -4.41 -11.54 10.66
C ILE A 69 -5.84 -10.98 10.75
N ARG A 70 -6.18 -10.34 11.88
CA ARG A 70 -7.50 -9.72 12.07
C ARG A 70 -7.79 -8.68 11.00
N ARG A 71 -6.85 -7.76 10.77
CA ARG A 71 -6.96 -6.73 9.73
C ARG A 71 -7.20 -7.36 8.37
N GLN A 72 -6.39 -8.37 8.02
CA GLN A 72 -6.48 -9.03 6.72
C GLN A 72 -7.85 -9.70 6.48
N ARG A 73 -8.47 -10.26 7.53
CA ARG A 73 -9.82 -10.85 7.48
C ARG A 73 -10.94 -9.82 7.35
N THR A 74 -10.73 -8.64 7.93
CA THR A 74 -11.71 -7.54 7.89
C THR A 74 -11.50 -6.58 6.72
N THR A 75 -10.44 -6.77 5.92
CA THR A 75 -10.13 -5.89 4.78
C THR A 75 -11.24 -5.99 3.76
N GLU A 76 -11.87 -4.86 3.45
CA GLU A 76 -12.85 -4.78 2.37
C GLU A 76 -12.18 -5.11 1.03
N THR A 77 -12.75 -6.07 0.31
CA THR A 77 -12.24 -6.50 -0.99
C THR A 77 -12.68 -5.55 -2.09
N ILE A 78 -11.80 -5.38 -3.07
CA ILE A 78 -12.11 -4.72 -4.34
C ILE A 78 -13.25 -5.49 -5.03
N ASP A 79 -14.15 -4.77 -5.71
CA ASP A 79 -15.25 -5.42 -6.43
C ASP A 79 -14.77 -6.24 -7.66
N VAL A 80 -15.68 -6.99 -8.28
CA VAL A 80 -15.40 -7.82 -9.48
C VAL A 80 -14.83 -6.99 -10.64
N ASN A 81 -15.11 -5.69 -10.67
CA ASN A 81 -14.65 -4.76 -11.70
C ASN A 81 -13.36 -4.04 -11.33
N GLY A 82 -12.71 -4.38 -10.21
CA GLY A 82 -11.50 -3.72 -9.77
C GLY A 82 -11.73 -2.37 -9.07
N ARG A 83 -12.98 -2.02 -8.73
CA ARG A 83 -13.32 -0.75 -8.07
C ARG A 83 -13.20 -0.85 -6.56
N LEU A 84 -12.76 0.26 -5.99
CA LEU A 84 -12.65 0.42 -4.54
C LEU A 84 -14.03 0.39 -3.85
N PRO A 85 -14.12 -0.25 -2.66
CA PRO A 85 -15.31 -0.19 -1.80
C PRO A 85 -15.78 1.23 -1.56
N GLY A 86 -17.10 1.46 -1.52
CA GLY A 86 -17.70 2.80 -1.40
C GLY A 86 -17.16 3.63 -0.23
N LYS A 87 -16.89 2.97 0.91
CA LYS A 87 -16.30 3.61 2.10
C LYS A 87 -14.90 4.18 1.86
N LEU A 88 -14.12 3.57 0.99
CA LEU A 88 -12.77 4.01 0.62
C LEU A 88 -12.78 5.05 -0.52
N ARG A 89 -13.93 5.30 -1.16
CA ARG A 89 -14.08 6.31 -2.21
C ARG A 89 -14.33 7.72 -1.67
N LYS A 90 -14.58 7.83 -0.37
CA LYS A 90 -14.90 9.09 0.31
C LYS A 90 -13.87 9.42 1.39
N THR A 91 -13.74 10.70 1.70
CA THR A 91 -12.97 11.17 2.84
C THR A 91 -13.71 10.92 4.16
N CYS A 92 -13.04 11.10 5.30
CA CYS A 92 -13.69 11.07 6.62
C CYS A 92 -14.77 12.14 6.81
N ARG A 93 -14.88 13.11 5.89
CA ARG A 93 -15.89 14.18 5.87
C ARG A 93 -17.01 13.90 4.86
N ASP A 94 -17.10 12.68 4.35
CA ASP A 94 -18.07 12.24 3.34
C ASP A 94 -17.94 12.94 1.96
N GLU A 95 -16.81 13.62 1.71
CA GLU A 95 -16.50 14.19 0.39
C GLU A 95 -15.97 13.11 -0.57
N ASP A 96 -16.38 13.17 -1.84
CA ASP A 96 -15.82 12.30 -2.88
C ASP A 96 -14.31 12.51 -3.00
N PHE A 97 -13.56 11.41 -2.84
CA PHE A 97 -12.10 11.40 -2.86
C PHE A 97 -11.53 10.82 -4.15
N ILE A 98 -12.36 10.27 -5.04
CA ILE A 98 -11.94 9.79 -6.37
C ILE A 98 -12.41 10.81 -7.40
N LEU A 99 -11.46 11.58 -7.94
CA LEU A 99 -11.74 12.58 -8.98
C LEU A 99 -11.84 11.91 -10.36
N HIS A 100 -10.96 10.96 -10.64
CA HIS A 100 -10.89 10.26 -11.92
C HIS A 100 -10.53 8.80 -11.69
N GLU A 101 -11.19 7.91 -12.42
CA GLU A 101 -10.94 6.47 -12.36
C GLU A 101 -11.09 5.90 -13.78
N ASP A 102 -9.98 5.46 -14.34
CA ASP A 102 -9.90 4.71 -15.60
C ASP A 102 -9.00 3.48 -15.40
N LYS A 103 -9.02 2.56 -16.36
CA LYS A 103 -8.24 1.31 -16.35
C LYS A 103 -6.75 1.53 -16.14
N LYS A 104 -6.22 2.71 -16.48
CA LYS A 104 -4.79 3.04 -16.39
C LYS A 104 -4.46 3.97 -15.23
N LEU A 105 -5.41 4.76 -14.74
CA LEU A 105 -5.15 5.90 -13.86
C LEU A 105 -6.31 6.13 -12.90
N ILE A 106 -5.98 6.23 -11.61
CA ILE A 106 -6.90 6.67 -10.58
C ILE A 106 -6.32 7.92 -9.92
N ILE A 107 -7.08 9.01 -9.94
CA ILE A 107 -6.73 10.26 -9.27
C ILE A 107 -7.60 10.37 -8.02
N PHE A 108 -6.96 10.28 -6.87
CA PHE A 108 -7.56 10.53 -5.58
C PHE A 108 -7.36 11.98 -5.17
N THR A 109 -8.40 12.77 -5.17
CA THR A 109 -8.36 14.12 -4.62
C THR A 109 -9.79 14.59 -4.43
N THR A 110 -9.96 15.64 -3.63
CA THR A 110 -11.25 16.33 -3.52
C THR A 110 -11.25 17.56 -4.43
N LYS A 111 -12.44 18.07 -4.76
CA LYS A 111 -12.57 19.34 -5.48
C LYS A 111 -11.91 20.49 -4.72
N THR A 112 -12.05 20.49 -3.40
CA THR A 112 -11.41 21.47 -2.49
C THR A 112 -9.89 21.47 -2.65
N ASN A 113 -9.28 20.29 -2.66
CA ASN A 113 -7.84 20.15 -2.86
C ASN A 113 -7.40 20.65 -4.23
N LEU A 114 -8.16 20.38 -5.29
CA LEU A 114 -7.87 20.93 -6.63
C LEU A 114 -7.95 22.46 -6.65
N SER A 115 -8.93 23.05 -5.97
CA SER A 115 -9.03 24.50 -5.85
C SER A 115 -7.81 25.10 -5.14
N ILE A 116 -7.32 24.45 -4.08
CA ILE A 116 -6.09 24.84 -3.39
C ILE A 116 -4.90 24.72 -4.33
N LEU A 117 -4.74 23.60 -5.03
CA LEU A 117 -3.64 23.42 -5.99
C LEU A 117 -3.70 24.49 -7.10
N LYS A 118 -4.88 24.80 -7.62
CA LYS A 118 -5.07 25.83 -8.65
C LYS A 118 -4.67 27.23 -8.19
N GLN A 119 -4.87 27.56 -6.93
CA GLN A 119 -4.54 28.89 -6.36
C GLN A 119 -3.05 29.05 -6.05
N ASN A 120 -2.33 27.94 -5.85
CA ASN A 120 -0.92 27.97 -5.46
C ASN A 120 -0.01 27.81 -6.68
N LYS A 121 0.91 28.76 -6.86
CA LYS A 121 1.88 28.77 -7.97
C LYS A 121 2.95 27.68 -7.86
N HIS A 122 3.25 27.24 -6.65
CA HIS A 122 4.30 26.27 -6.36
C HIS A 122 3.73 25.07 -5.64
N TRP A 123 4.08 23.88 -6.12
CA TRP A 123 3.65 22.61 -5.53
C TRP A 123 4.88 21.82 -5.07
N PHE A 124 4.76 21.20 -3.91
CA PHE A 124 5.78 20.30 -3.38
C PHE A 124 5.26 18.86 -3.41
N ALA A 125 6.11 17.95 -3.84
CA ALA A 125 5.80 16.55 -4.04
C ALA A 125 6.82 15.72 -3.26
N ASP A 126 6.43 15.17 -2.11
CA ASP A 126 7.21 14.13 -1.45
C ASP A 126 6.84 12.77 -2.08
N GLY A 127 7.85 12.03 -2.54
CA GLY A 127 7.70 10.76 -3.26
C GLY A 127 7.35 9.59 -2.34
N THR A 128 6.37 9.76 -1.44
CA THR A 128 6.15 8.89 -0.28
C THR A 128 5.51 7.52 -0.60
N PHE A 129 5.35 7.14 -1.87
CA PHE A 129 4.79 5.83 -2.27
C PHE A 129 5.75 5.01 -3.14
N LYS A 130 5.87 3.71 -2.82
CA LYS A 130 6.58 2.73 -3.65
C LYS A 130 5.72 2.39 -4.87
N VAL A 131 6.17 2.84 -6.04
CA VAL A 131 5.58 2.55 -7.35
C VAL A 131 5.99 1.13 -7.76
N ASN A 132 5.03 0.25 -8.01
CA ASN A 132 5.25 -0.91 -8.86
C ASN A 132 4.97 -0.48 -10.30
N TYR A 133 5.85 -0.87 -11.22
CA TYR A 133 6.20 -0.16 -12.45
C TYR A 133 5.11 0.67 -13.15
N GLN A 134 5.56 1.89 -13.45
CA GLN A 134 5.09 2.86 -14.44
C GLN A 134 3.92 3.73 -13.99
N SER A 135 4.12 4.63 -13.01
CA SER A 135 3.45 5.95 -12.92
C SER A 135 4.02 6.89 -11.86
N HIS A 136 3.86 8.19 -12.10
CA HIS A 136 4.47 9.27 -11.35
C HIS A 136 3.46 10.24 -10.69
N VAL A 137 4.01 10.92 -9.67
CA VAL A 137 3.68 12.22 -9.04
C VAL A 137 2.53 12.28 -8.02
N PHE A 138 2.90 12.74 -6.82
CA PHE A 138 2.02 13.14 -5.71
C PHE A 138 2.18 14.63 -5.42
N PHE A 139 1.19 15.28 -4.80
CA PHE A 139 1.29 16.67 -4.33
C PHE A 139 0.97 16.75 -2.84
N SER A 140 1.96 17.10 -2.00
CA SER A 140 1.74 17.34 -0.58
C SER A 140 1.62 18.84 -0.30
N ASN A 141 0.49 19.26 0.28
CA ASN A 141 0.40 20.54 0.98
C ASN A 141 0.45 20.28 2.49
N PHE A 142 1.43 20.91 3.14
CA PHE A 142 1.66 20.82 4.58
C PHE A 142 0.72 21.78 5.31
N LEU A 143 -0.55 21.38 5.51
CA LEU A 143 -1.46 22.05 6.44
C LEU A 143 -2.25 21.00 7.23
N SER A 144 -2.10 21.08 8.55
CA SER A 144 -2.72 20.24 9.58
C SER A 144 -4.14 19.78 9.21
N CYS A 145 -4.37 18.47 9.24
CA CYS A 145 -5.67 17.80 9.14
C CYS A 145 -6.41 17.80 7.78
N SER A 146 -5.72 17.97 6.64
CA SER A 146 -6.35 17.89 5.31
C SER A 146 -5.92 16.63 4.55
N CYS A 147 -6.87 15.80 4.09
CA CYS A 147 -6.59 14.66 3.22
C CYS A 147 -5.83 15.12 1.97
N VAL A 148 -4.73 14.46 1.63
CA VAL A 148 -3.77 14.90 0.60
C VAL A 148 -4.16 14.32 -0.78
N PRO A 149 -4.06 15.11 -1.89
CA PRO A 149 -4.20 14.57 -3.25
C PRO A 149 -3.20 13.43 -3.52
N THR A 150 -3.71 12.30 -3.96
CA THR A 150 -3.00 11.05 -4.22
C THR A 150 -3.28 10.60 -5.65
N ILE A 151 -2.28 10.26 -6.45
CA ILE A 151 -2.49 9.66 -7.79
C ILE A 151 -1.96 8.25 -7.73
N ILE A 152 -2.80 7.24 -8.01
CA ILE A 152 -2.39 5.83 -8.08
C ILE A 152 -2.79 5.30 -9.44
N THR A 153 -1.89 4.60 -10.10
CA THR A 153 -2.21 3.95 -11.37
C THR A 153 -2.36 2.47 -11.21
N ASN A 154 -3.27 1.92 -12.01
CA ASN A 154 -3.61 0.52 -11.95
C ASN A 154 -2.75 -0.21 -13.00
N SER A 155 -1.63 -0.78 -12.57
CA SER A 155 -0.88 -1.72 -13.40
C SER A 155 -1.43 -3.13 -13.17
N SER A 156 -2.44 -3.53 -13.94
CA SER A 156 -2.77 -4.94 -14.10
C SER A 156 -1.65 -5.60 -14.91
N ARG A 157 -0.75 -6.33 -14.23
CA ARG A 157 0.02 -7.41 -14.87
C ARG A 157 -0.56 -8.73 -14.40
N TYR A 158 -1.33 -9.35 -15.29
CA TYR A 158 -1.46 -10.79 -15.34
C TYR A 158 -0.04 -11.40 -15.40
N MET A 159 0.27 -12.30 -14.47
CA MET A 159 1.37 -13.23 -14.62
C MET A 159 1.12 -14.11 -15.84
N ARG A 160 2.00 -14.03 -16.83
CA ARG A 160 2.48 -15.16 -17.63
C ARG A 160 3.95 -14.93 -17.93
#